data_AF-A0AAE4WDK6-F1
#
_entry.id   AF-A0AAE4WDK6-F1
#
_cell.length_a   1.000
_cell.length_b   1.000
_cell.length_c   1.000
_cell.angle_alpha   90.00
_cell.angle_beta   90.00
_cell.angle_gamma   90.00
#
_symmetry.space_group_name_H-M   'P 1'
#
loop_
_entity.id
_entity.type
_entity.pdbx_description
1 polymer ?
#
loop_
_entity_poly.entity_id
_entity_poly.type
_entity_poly.pdbx_seq_one_letter_code
_entity_poly.pdbx_strand_id
1 'polypeptide(L)'
;MLPRQIRRAFVAVALCAAMLPSTVAANPVLVVDVNSLTVLEHQDSFKKWYPASLTKLMTAYTTFRALRAGEVRLDSVVTLSAFAASQAPSKMFFKPGSKMTLDDALKMMLVKSANDIAVAVAENVGGSQAAFVARMNAEAARLGMTSSHFVNPNGLPAPGQYSTARDLAVLAVTIRREFPEYAGYFKIEAIDTGKKVYPNVNMLVGRFDGVDGMKTGYICASGFNQITSATRNGRTLITVVMGADSLAARADISANLLQKYFDRPNAQGSRLSALGPDSVDGLNAVNDVSAEMCSTEARKRRSETRDETGRMKLQSPYIHEMAAPPVPVFAGIIPGSEPPDPPPAASGAKQQQMGDVPRPTPRPQM
;
A
#
# COMPACT_ATOMS: atom_id res chain seq x y z
N MET A 1 25.84 31.30 76.04
CA MET A 1 26.74 31.11 74.88
C MET A 1 26.07 30.17 73.88
N LEU A 2 25.70 30.66 72.70
CA LEU A 2 25.31 29.86 71.52
C LEU A 2 26.59 29.59 70.71
N PRO A 3 26.72 28.49 69.92
CA PRO A 3 26.17 28.57 68.57
C PRO A 3 25.66 27.26 67.93
N ARG A 4 24.66 27.44 67.04
CA ARG A 4 24.46 26.85 65.71
C ARG A 4 25.04 25.44 65.43
N GLN A 5 24.16 24.51 65.03
CA GLN A 5 24.06 24.11 63.61
C GLN A 5 22.87 23.18 63.35
N ILE A 6 22.02 23.61 62.42
CA ILE A 6 20.94 22.87 61.79
C ILE A 6 21.57 21.79 60.89
N ARG A 7 21.21 20.52 61.10
CA ARG A 7 21.38 19.48 60.06
C ARG A 7 20.02 18.88 59.74
N ARG A 8 19.40 19.46 58.70
CA ARG A 8 18.36 18.81 57.92
C ARG A 8 18.94 17.53 57.32
N ALA A 9 18.40 16.38 57.67
CA ALA A 9 18.68 15.13 56.96
C ALA A 9 17.82 15.11 55.68
N PHE A 10 18.43 15.49 54.56
CA PHE A 10 17.94 15.25 53.21
C PHE A 10 18.97 14.33 52.53
N VAL A 11 18.64 13.05 52.32
CA VAL A 11 19.28 12.17 51.32
C VAL A 11 18.19 11.14 50.96
N ALA A 12 17.35 11.46 49.97
CA ALA A 12 17.47 11.05 48.57
C ALA A 12 17.11 9.56 48.36
N VAL A 13 15.81 9.30 48.19
CA VAL A 13 15.33 8.10 47.49
C VAL A 13 15.71 8.28 46.03
N ALA A 14 16.77 7.61 45.59
CA ALA A 14 17.10 7.49 44.17
C ALA A 14 16.00 6.64 43.52
N LEU A 15 15.02 7.32 42.93
CA LEU A 15 14.06 6.69 42.02
C LEU A 15 14.84 6.36 40.74
N CYS A 16 15.47 5.18 40.69
CA CYS A 16 15.88 4.58 39.43
C CYS A 16 14.60 4.25 38.66
N ALA A 17 14.09 5.23 37.92
CA ALA A 17 13.17 4.98 36.83
C ALA A 17 13.94 4.11 35.82
N ALA A 18 13.74 2.80 35.90
CA ALA A 18 14.12 1.90 34.84
C ALA A 18 13.37 2.37 33.58
N MET A 19 14.06 3.16 32.75
CA MET A 19 13.65 3.37 31.38
C MET A 19 13.80 2.01 30.70
N LEU A 20 12.74 1.20 30.76
CA LEU A 20 12.59 0.10 29.84
C LEU A 20 12.75 0.71 28.44
N PRO A 21 13.72 0.26 27.62
CA PRO A 21 13.79 0.71 26.26
C PRO A 21 12.44 0.39 25.63
N SER A 22 11.66 1.42 25.34
CA SER A 22 10.54 1.29 24.43
C SER A 22 11.20 0.94 23.11
N THR A 23 11.26 -0.34 22.77
CA THR A 23 11.59 -0.78 21.42
C THR A 23 10.47 -0.27 20.55
N VAL A 24 10.53 0.99 20.13
CA VAL A 24 9.78 1.48 18.99
C VAL A 24 10.25 0.57 17.86
N ALA A 25 9.42 -0.41 17.50
CA ALA A 25 9.72 -1.33 16.42
C ALA A 25 10.00 -0.46 15.19
N ALA A 26 11.25 -0.43 14.77
CA ALA A 26 11.61 0.37 13.61
C ALA A 26 10.95 -0.25 12.37
N ASN A 27 10.34 0.61 11.58
CA ASN A 27 9.64 0.20 10.39
C ASN A 27 10.58 0.11 9.19
N PRO A 28 10.42 -0.88 8.28
CA PRO A 28 11.29 -1.03 7.12
C PRO A 28 11.30 0.21 6.22
N VAL A 29 12.50 0.66 5.88
CA VAL A 29 12.75 1.77 4.95
C VAL A 29 13.87 1.40 3.97
N LEU A 30 13.76 1.89 2.73
CA LEU A 30 14.85 1.86 1.77
C LEU A 30 14.77 3.06 0.82
N VAL A 31 15.91 3.67 0.52
CA VAL A 31 16.07 4.71 -0.50
C VAL A 31 17.07 4.23 -1.56
N VAL A 32 16.68 4.30 -2.83
CA VAL A 32 17.53 3.87 -3.95
C VAL A 32 17.54 4.91 -5.06
N ASP A 33 18.73 5.15 -5.61
CA ASP A 33 18.92 5.89 -6.85
C ASP A 33 18.67 4.96 -8.05
N VAL A 34 17.70 5.28 -8.89
CA VAL A 34 17.28 4.43 -10.02
C VAL A 34 18.35 4.41 -11.12
N ASN A 35 19.08 5.49 -11.31
CA ASN A 35 20.08 5.62 -12.37
C ASN A 35 21.32 4.76 -12.04
N SER A 36 21.85 4.90 -10.82
CA SER A 36 23.06 4.18 -10.40
C SER A 36 22.79 2.80 -9.82
N LEU A 37 21.54 2.54 -9.38
CA LEU A 37 21.12 1.39 -8.55
C LEU A 37 21.76 1.38 -7.16
N THR A 38 22.24 2.52 -6.69
CA THR A 38 22.85 2.65 -5.36
C THR A 38 21.77 2.78 -4.31
N VAL A 39 21.84 1.93 -3.28
CA VAL A 39 21.02 2.06 -2.07
C VAL A 39 21.67 3.12 -1.19
N LEU A 40 20.94 4.20 -0.93
CA LEU A 40 21.43 5.39 -0.24
C LEU A 40 21.10 5.35 1.27
N GLU A 41 20.03 4.67 1.62
CA GLU A 41 19.62 4.37 3.00
C GLU A 41 18.84 3.07 3.00
N HIS A 42 18.99 2.28 4.05
CA HIS A 42 18.04 1.24 4.36
C HIS A 42 18.01 0.96 5.86
N GLN A 43 16.88 0.43 6.30
CA GLN A 43 16.69 -0.07 7.64
C GLN A 43 15.70 -1.22 7.56
N ASP A 44 16.06 -2.36 8.16
CA ASP A 44 15.19 -3.54 8.24
C ASP A 44 14.65 -3.98 6.85
N SER A 45 15.41 -3.69 5.79
CA SER A 45 14.90 -3.77 4.42
C SER A 45 14.67 -5.19 3.92
N PHE A 46 15.16 -6.19 4.66
CA PHE A 46 14.99 -7.62 4.42
C PHE A 46 13.93 -8.26 5.33
N LYS A 47 13.38 -7.55 6.31
CA LYS A 47 12.31 -8.09 7.17
C LYS A 47 11.07 -8.36 6.32
N LYS A 48 10.51 -9.58 6.45
CA LYS A 48 9.27 -9.93 5.76
C LYS A 48 8.12 -9.14 6.36
N TRP A 49 7.33 -8.56 5.47
CA TRP A 49 6.24 -7.65 5.80
C TRP A 49 5.04 -7.94 4.90
N TYR A 50 3.83 -7.66 5.38
CA TYR A 50 2.67 -7.72 4.51
C TYR A 50 2.66 -6.53 3.53
N PRO A 51 2.70 -6.75 2.21
CA PRO A 51 2.84 -5.66 1.24
C PRO A 51 1.58 -4.77 1.14
N ALA A 52 0.42 -5.25 1.59
CA ALA A 52 -0.87 -4.59 1.36
C ALA A 52 -1.04 -4.23 -0.13
N SER A 53 -1.71 -3.13 -0.45
CA SER A 53 -1.89 -2.68 -1.84
C SER A 53 -0.61 -2.33 -2.61
N LEU A 54 0.60 -2.41 -2.02
CA LEU A 54 1.84 -2.36 -2.80
C LEU A 54 1.95 -3.56 -3.75
N THR A 55 1.29 -4.68 -3.46
CA THR A 55 1.12 -5.84 -4.37
C THR A 55 0.61 -5.44 -5.75
N LYS A 56 -0.20 -4.39 -5.86
CA LYS A 56 -0.74 -3.92 -7.14
C LYS A 56 0.35 -3.40 -8.09
N LEU A 57 1.54 -3.08 -7.61
CA LEU A 57 2.69 -2.82 -8.47
C LEU A 57 3.16 -4.08 -9.18
N MET A 58 3.13 -5.25 -8.52
CA MET A 58 3.43 -6.52 -9.17
C MET A 58 2.33 -6.86 -10.18
N THR A 59 1.06 -6.62 -9.84
CA THR A 59 -0.04 -6.75 -10.81
C THR A 59 0.12 -5.85 -12.03
N ALA A 60 0.48 -4.58 -11.82
CA ALA A 60 0.75 -3.65 -12.92
C ALA A 60 1.95 -4.13 -13.76
N TYR A 61 3.06 -4.49 -13.12
CA TYR A 61 4.25 -4.99 -13.80
C TYR A 61 3.96 -6.25 -14.64
N THR A 62 3.27 -7.25 -14.08
CA THR A 62 2.87 -8.46 -14.82
C THR A 62 1.93 -8.13 -15.99
N THR A 63 1.04 -7.15 -15.81
CA THR A 63 0.17 -6.67 -16.89
C THR A 63 0.97 -5.93 -17.98
N PHE A 64 1.96 -5.12 -17.60
CA PHE A 64 2.84 -4.44 -18.55
C PHE A 64 3.69 -5.42 -19.36
N ARG A 65 4.15 -6.52 -18.75
CA ARG A 65 4.81 -7.62 -19.46
C ARG A 65 3.89 -8.24 -20.51
N ALA A 66 2.62 -8.52 -20.17
CA ALA A 66 1.63 -9.06 -21.10
C ALA A 66 1.31 -8.08 -22.25
N LEU A 67 1.20 -6.78 -21.95
CA LEU A 67 1.05 -5.72 -22.96
C LEU A 67 2.23 -5.68 -23.93
N ARG A 68 3.46 -5.70 -23.41
CA ARG A 68 4.69 -5.72 -24.23
C ARG A 68 4.80 -6.98 -25.09
N ALA A 69 4.33 -8.12 -24.58
CA ALA A 69 4.29 -9.38 -25.31
C ALA A 69 3.18 -9.44 -26.36
N GLY A 70 2.29 -8.44 -26.42
CA GLY A 70 1.14 -8.42 -27.33
C GLY A 70 0.02 -9.39 -26.96
N GLU A 71 0.03 -9.95 -25.74
CA GLU A 71 -1.03 -10.85 -25.24
C GLU A 71 -2.34 -10.10 -25.03
N VAL A 72 -2.24 -8.82 -24.65
CA VAL A 72 -3.35 -7.89 -24.45
C VAL A 72 -2.96 -6.51 -24.98
N ARG A 73 -3.95 -5.63 -25.13
CA ARG A 73 -3.77 -4.22 -25.51
C ARG A 73 -4.48 -3.32 -24.49
N LEU A 74 -4.16 -2.04 -24.49
CA LEU A 74 -4.80 -1.07 -23.60
C LEU A 74 -6.32 -0.95 -23.82
N ASP A 75 -6.79 -1.19 -25.05
CA ASP A 75 -8.21 -1.23 -25.42
C ASP A 75 -8.86 -2.62 -25.22
N SER A 76 -8.12 -3.63 -24.74
CA SER A 76 -8.70 -4.92 -24.39
C SER A 76 -9.77 -4.76 -23.32
N VAL A 77 -10.88 -5.48 -23.49
CA VAL A 77 -12.01 -5.43 -22.55
C VAL A 77 -11.67 -6.21 -21.29
N VAL A 78 -11.81 -5.55 -20.14
CA VAL A 78 -11.79 -6.16 -18.82
C VAL A 78 -13.23 -6.28 -18.33
N THR A 79 -13.69 -7.52 -18.10
CA THR A 79 -15.01 -7.79 -17.53
C THR A 79 -14.89 -8.02 -16.03
N LEU A 80 -15.69 -7.30 -15.24
CA LEU A 80 -15.72 -7.44 -13.79
C LEU A 80 -16.49 -8.70 -13.38
N SER A 81 -15.83 -9.71 -12.84
CA SER A 81 -16.51 -10.91 -12.34
C SER A 81 -17.28 -10.65 -11.03
N ALA A 82 -18.17 -11.57 -10.65
CA ALA A 82 -18.83 -11.53 -9.35
C ALA A 82 -17.83 -11.66 -8.18
N PHE A 83 -16.77 -12.45 -8.35
CA PHE A 83 -15.71 -12.61 -7.36
C PHE A 83 -14.85 -11.35 -7.23
N ALA A 84 -14.52 -10.70 -8.34
CA ALA A 84 -13.85 -9.40 -8.32
C ALA A 84 -14.71 -8.35 -7.63
N ALA A 85 -16.01 -8.27 -7.93
CA ALA A 85 -16.93 -7.33 -7.28
C ALA A 85 -17.11 -7.59 -5.77
N SER A 86 -16.95 -8.84 -5.30
CA SER A 86 -17.13 -9.21 -3.87
C SER A 86 -15.94 -8.84 -2.98
N GLN A 87 -14.81 -8.43 -3.56
CA GLN A 87 -13.60 -8.09 -2.79
C GLN A 87 -13.87 -6.99 -1.74
N ALA A 88 -13.10 -7.04 -0.65
CA ALA A 88 -13.19 -6.08 0.44
C ALA A 88 -12.85 -4.65 -0.01
N PRO A 89 -13.49 -3.60 0.54
CA PRO A 89 -13.23 -2.21 0.15
C PRO A 89 -11.79 -1.76 0.38
N SER A 90 -11.10 -1.51 -0.71
CA SER A 90 -11.07 -0.21 -1.39
C SER A 90 -11.43 -0.51 -2.84
N LYS A 91 -12.61 -0.16 -3.34
CA LYS A 91 -13.13 -0.68 -4.62
C LYS A 91 -13.97 0.35 -5.39
N MET A 92 -14.26 0.09 -6.66
CA MET A 92 -15.06 0.97 -7.52
C MET A 92 -16.56 0.73 -7.39
N PHE A 93 -16.97 -0.45 -6.89
CA PHE A 93 -18.37 -0.82 -6.67
C PHE A 93 -19.21 -0.91 -7.95
N PHE A 94 -18.58 -1.18 -9.09
CA PHE A 94 -19.32 -1.52 -10.30
C PHE A 94 -20.00 -2.90 -10.15
N LYS A 95 -21.07 -3.10 -10.92
CA LYS A 95 -21.83 -4.35 -10.89
C LYS A 95 -21.05 -5.49 -11.57
N PRO A 96 -21.17 -6.75 -11.13
CA PRO A 96 -20.69 -7.89 -11.89
C PRO A 96 -21.18 -7.85 -13.34
N GLY A 97 -20.30 -8.14 -14.29
CA GLY A 97 -20.53 -8.05 -15.73
C GLY A 97 -20.15 -6.69 -16.34
N SER A 98 -19.88 -5.66 -15.53
CA SER A 98 -19.46 -4.35 -16.05
C SER A 98 -18.17 -4.48 -16.86
N LYS A 99 -18.08 -3.77 -17.99
CA LYS A 99 -16.93 -3.81 -18.89
C LYS A 99 -16.21 -2.46 -18.88
N MET A 100 -14.89 -2.50 -18.96
CA MET A 100 -14.01 -1.34 -19.05
C MET A 100 -12.82 -1.66 -19.95
N THR A 101 -12.11 -0.65 -20.43
CA THR A 101 -10.83 -0.88 -21.11
C THR A 101 -9.77 -1.28 -20.07
N LEU A 102 -8.73 -1.98 -20.50
CA LEU A 102 -7.58 -2.28 -19.64
C LEU A 102 -6.89 -1.00 -19.17
N ASP A 103 -6.84 0.03 -20.02
CA ASP A 103 -6.35 1.36 -19.68
C ASP A 103 -7.11 1.97 -18.48
N ASP A 104 -8.45 1.98 -18.53
CA ASP A 104 -9.27 2.50 -17.43
C ASP A 104 -9.15 1.64 -16.18
N ALA A 105 -9.05 0.32 -16.34
CA ALA A 105 -8.79 -0.59 -15.22
C ALA A 105 -7.45 -0.28 -14.53
N LEU A 106 -6.38 -0.03 -15.28
CA LEU A 106 -5.07 0.34 -14.74
C LEU A 106 -5.13 1.68 -14.00
N LYS A 107 -5.80 2.70 -14.55
CA LYS A 107 -6.01 3.99 -13.88
C LYS A 107 -6.74 3.81 -12.54
N MET A 108 -7.86 3.09 -12.54
CA MET A 108 -8.64 2.84 -11.32
C MET A 108 -7.86 2.03 -10.27
N MET A 109 -7.13 1.01 -10.71
CA MET A 109 -6.31 0.18 -9.84
C MET A 109 -5.15 0.98 -9.21
N LEU A 110 -4.47 1.84 -9.97
CA LEU A 110 -3.27 2.54 -9.51
C LEU A 110 -3.61 3.80 -8.70
N VAL A 111 -4.61 4.58 -9.13
CA VAL A 111 -4.98 5.85 -8.49
C VAL A 111 -5.87 5.63 -7.26
N LYS A 112 -6.98 4.91 -7.42
CA LYS A 112 -7.93 4.65 -6.32
C LYS A 112 -7.53 3.45 -5.45
N SER A 113 -6.54 2.66 -5.90
CA SER A 113 -6.14 1.41 -5.24
C SER A 113 -7.28 0.38 -5.19
N ALA A 114 -8.04 0.27 -6.28
CA ALA A 114 -9.25 -0.55 -6.35
C ALA A 114 -8.95 -2.07 -6.34
N ASN A 115 -9.48 -2.80 -5.35
CA ASN A 115 -9.26 -4.23 -5.10
C ASN A 115 -10.06 -5.10 -6.08
N ASP A 116 -11.28 -4.68 -6.39
CA ASP A 116 -12.15 -5.32 -7.38
C ASP A 116 -11.50 -5.26 -8.76
N ILE A 117 -11.01 -4.09 -9.15
CA ILE A 117 -10.34 -3.90 -10.43
C ILE A 117 -9.03 -4.70 -10.52
N ALA A 118 -8.24 -4.77 -9.45
CA ALA A 118 -7.02 -5.59 -9.45
C ALA A 118 -7.30 -7.09 -9.68
N VAL A 119 -8.39 -7.62 -9.12
CA VAL A 119 -8.81 -9.00 -9.38
C VAL A 119 -9.33 -9.17 -10.80
N ALA A 120 -10.14 -8.23 -11.30
CA ALA A 120 -10.62 -8.29 -12.68
C ALA A 120 -9.48 -8.23 -13.71
N VAL A 121 -8.49 -7.36 -13.50
CA VAL A 121 -7.28 -7.31 -14.35
C VAL A 121 -6.58 -8.67 -14.32
N ALA A 122 -6.37 -9.25 -13.15
CA ALA A 122 -5.72 -10.56 -13.04
C ALA A 122 -6.50 -11.68 -13.75
N GLU A 123 -7.82 -11.73 -13.59
CA GLU A 123 -8.68 -12.72 -14.25
C GLU A 123 -8.66 -12.56 -15.78
N ASN A 124 -8.75 -11.34 -16.30
CA ASN A 124 -8.84 -11.09 -17.75
C ASN A 124 -7.47 -11.20 -18.44
N VAL A 125 -6.37 -10.82 -17.78
CA VAL A 125 -5.01 -10.90 -18.36
C VAL A 125 -4.39 -12.29 -18.16
N GLY A 126 -4.66 -12.94 -17.03
CA GLY A 126 -4.10 -14.26 -16.71
C GLY A 126 -5.00 -15.43 -17.10
N GLY A 127 -6.23 -15.17 -17.57
CA GLY A 127 -7.29 -16.17 -17.77
C GLY A 127 -7.95 -16.68 -16.48
N SER A 128 -7.24 -16.59 -15.35
CA SER A 128 -7.77 -16.79 -14.00
C SER A 128 -6.90 -16.09 -12.97
N GLN A 129 -7.44 -15.83 -11.78
CA GLN A 129 -6.65 -15.28 -10.67
C GLN A 129 -5.46 -16.19 -10.32
N ALA A 130 -5.66 -17.51 -10.29
CA ALA A 130 -4.61 -18.47 -9.94
C ALA A 130 -3.45 -18.46 -10.95
N ALA A 131 -3.77 -18.48 -12.25
CA ALA A 131 -2.77 -18.40 -13.31
C ALA A 131 -2.01 -17.06 -13.26
N PHE A 132 -2.71 -15.95 -13.00
CA PHE A 132 -2.07 -14.65 -12.85
C PHE A 132 -1.14 -14.58 -11.63
N VAL A 133 -1.55 -15.12 -10.48
CA VAL A 133 -0.71 -15.18 -9.27
C VAL A 133 0.53 -16.06 -9.50
N ALA A 134 0.40 -17.15 -10.24
CA ALA A 134 1.55 -17.95 -10.66
C ALA A 134 2.53 -17.12 -11.52
N ARG A 135 2.02 -16.32 -12.47
CA ARG A 135 2.84 -15.36 -13.24
C ARG A 135 3.50 -14.30 -12.35
N MET A 136 2.79 -13.75 -11.37
CA MET A 136 3.35 -12.77 -10.41
C MET A 136 4.54 -13.35 -9.65
N ASN A 137 4.45 -14.59 -9.17
CA ASN A 137 5.54 -15.24 -8.45
C ASN A 137 6.70 -15.66 -9.37
N ALA A 138 6.41 -16.08 -10.60
CA ALA A 138 7.45 -16.34 -11.60
C ALA A 138 8.25 -15.08 -11.95
N GLU A 139 7.56 -13.94 -12.11
CA GLU A 139 8.20 -12.64 -12.31
C GLU A 139 8.97 -12.19 -11.06
N ALA A 140 8.43 -12.36 -9.86
CA ALA A 140 9.16 -12.08 -8.61
C ALA A 140 10.51 -12.84 -8.56
N ALA A 141 10.48 -14.14 -8.87
CA ALA A 141 11.69 -14.95 -8.96
C ALA A 141 12.66 -14.45 -10.05
N ARG A 142 12.15 -14.13 -11.25
CA ARG A 142 12.94 -13.59 -12.37
C ARG A 142 13.66 -12.29 -12.00
N LEU A 143 13.00 -11.42 -11.23
CA LEU A 143 13.55 -10.15 -10.78
C LEU A 143 14.52 -10.29 -9.59
N GLY A 144 14.64 -11.49 -9.01
CA GLY A 144 15.45 -11.73 -7.82
C GLY A 144 14.79 -11.20 -6.54
N MET A 145 13.45 -11.12 -6.49
CA MET A 145 12.69 -10.81 -5.28
C MET A 145 12.59 -12.05 -4.38
N THR A 146 13.73 -12.47 -3.82
CA THR A 146 13.91 -13.76 -3.13
C THR A 146 13.20 -13.84 -1.78
N SER A 147 12.59 -12.76 -1.30
CA SER A 147 11.83 -12.70 -0.04
C SER A 147 10.42 -12.14 -0.27
N SER A 148 9.83 -12.50 -1.41
CA SER A 148 8.46 -12.13 -1.77
C SER A 148 7.65 -13.34 -2.24
N HIS A 149 6.41 -13.42 -1.79
CA HIS A 149 5.43 -14.39 -2.25
C HIS A 149 4.05 -13.74 -2.30
N PHE A 150 3.42 -13.78 -3.47
CA PHE A 150 2.11 -13.21 -3.72
C PHE A 150 1.07 -14.32 -3.79
N VAL A 151 -0.10 -14.09 -3.21
CA VAL A 151 -1.21 -15.07 -3.22
C VAL A 151 -2.49 -14.50 -3.84
N ASN A 152 -2.54 -13.18 -4.04
CA ASN A 152 -3.62 -12.47 -4.71
C ASN A 152 -3.06 -11.20 -5.39
N PRO A 153 -3.79 -10.59 -6.34
CA PRO A 153 -3.33 -9.41 -7.08
C PRO A 153 -3.59 -8.09 -6.35
N ASN A 154 -4.37 -8.09 -5.27
CA ASN A 154 -4.80 -6.85 -4.63
C ASN A 154 -4.03 -6.54 -3.33
N GLY A 155 -3.35 -7.53 -2.76
CA GLY A 155 -2.62 -7.41 -1.50
C GLY A 155 -3.49 -7.50 -0.25
N LEU A 156 -4.72 -7.99 -0.35
CA LEU A 156 -5.54 -8.29 0.83
C LEU A 156 -4.87 -9.38 1.70
N PRO A 157 -5.11 -9.39 3.02
CA PRO A 157 -4.49 -10.35 3.92
C PRO A 157 -4.85 -11.78 3.51
N ALA A 158 -3.84 -12.63 3.38
CA ALA A 158 -3.99 -14.05 3.10
C ALA A 158 -2.73 -14.81 3.54
N PRO A 159 -2.86 -16.07 4.02
CA PRO A 159 -1.73 -16.87 4.45
C PRO A 159 -0.66 -16.99 3.37
N GLY A 160 0.61 -16.89 3.77
CA GLY A 160 1.75 -16.99 2.86
C GLY A 160 2.05 -15.73 2.05
N GLN A 161 1.29 -14.64 2.16
CA GLN A 161 1.61 -13.39 1.46
C GLN A 161 2.62 -12.54 2.22
N TYR A 162 3.74 -12.20 1.57
CA TYR A 162 4.74 -11.30 2.15
C TYR A 162 5.64 -10.70 1.06
N SER A 163 6.33 -9.62 1.40
CA SER A 163 7.44 -9.05 0.64
C SER A 163 8.41 -8.35 1.59
N THR A 164 9.39 -7.63 1.07
CA THR A 164 10.35 -6.84 1.85
C THR A 164 10.51 -5.46 1.23
N ALA A 165 11.04 -4.48 1.98
CA ALA A 165 11.31 -3.17 1.40
C ALA A 165 12.33 -3.25 0.25
N ARG A 166 13.32 -4.14 0.37
CA ARG A 166 14.31 -4.43 -0.68
C ARG A 166 13.66 -4.98 -1.94
N ASP A 167 12.82 -5.98 -1.84
CA ASP A 167 12.20 -6.60 -3.02
C ASP A 167 11.21 -5.64 -3.70
N LEU A 168 10.47 -4.88 -2.91
CA LEU A 168 9.59 -3.83 -3.42
C LEU A 168 10.38 -2.71 -4.11
N ALA A 169 11.59 -2.38 -3.64
CA ALA A 169 12.48 -1.45 -4.32
C ALA A 169 12.97 -2.01 -5.66
N VAL A 170 13.34 -3.30 -5.71
CA VAL A 170 13.69 -3.99 -6.97
C VAL A 170 12.56 -3.89 -7.98
N LEU A 171 11.33 -4.19 -7.55
CA LEU A 171 10.15 -4.08 -8.40
C LEU A 171 9.93 -2.65 -8.92
N ALA A 172 9.98 -1.66 -8.03
CA ALA A 172 9.74 -0.26 -8.39
C ALA A 172 10.80 0.29 -9.36
N VAL A 173 12.09 0.00 -9.09
CA VAL A 173 13.20 0.32 -10.01
C VAL A 173 13.01 -0.36 -11.36
N THR A 174 12.60 -1.63 -11.37
CA THR A 174 12.37 -2.39 -12.60
C THR A 174 11.23 -1.78 -13.41
N ILE A 175 10.09 -1.45 -12.79
CA ILE A 175 8.97 -0.78 -13.48
C ILE A 175 9.46 0.51 -14.13
N ARG A 176 10.24 1.33 -13.40
CA ARG A 176 10.75 2.61 -13.90
C ARG A 176 11.70 2.47 -15.08
N ARG A 177 12.55 1.44 -15.08
CA ARG A 177 13.56 1.23 -16.12
C ARG A 177 13.05 0.44 -17.31
N GLU A 178 12.27 -0.60 -17.05
CA GLU A 178 11.74 -1.44 -18.10
C GLU A 178 10.53 -0.80 -18.78
N PHE A 179 9.66 -0.06 -18.08
CA PHE A 179 8.37 0.42 -18.60
C PHE A 179 8.15 1.94 -18.48
N PRO A 180 9.07 2.79 -18.97
CA PRO A 180 8.91 4.25 -18.92
C PRO A 180 7.65 4.73 -19.66
N GLU A 181 7.17 4.00 -20.68
CA GLU A 181 5.95 4.31 -21.44
C GLU A 181 4.68 4.34 -20.56
N TYR A 182 4.67 3.62 -19.43
CA TYR A 182 3.54 3.56 -18.50
C TYR A 182 3.71 4.46 -17.28
N ALA A 183 4.76 5.29 -17.23
CA ALA A 183 5.01 6.21 -16.11
C ALA A 183 3.85 7.19 -15.87
N GLY A 184 3.07 7.49 -16.91
CA GLY A 184 1.89 8.35 -16.84
C GLY A 184 0.86 7.93 -15.79
N TYR A 185 0.66 6.62 -15.57
CA TYR A 185 -0.35 6.14 -14.61
C TYR A 185 -0.04 6.54 -13.16
N PHE A 186 1.23 6.59 -12.79
CA PHE A 186 1.66 6.78 -11.41
C PHE A 186 1.59 8.23 -10.94
N LYS A 187 1.53 9.18 -11.89
CA LYS A 187 1.43 10.62 -11.64
C LYS A 187 0.03 11.21 -11.84
N ILE A 188 -0.98 10.39 -12.14
CA ILE A 188 -2.37 10.86 -12.24
C ILE A 188 -2.81 11.42 -10.89
N GLU A 189 -3.32 12.66 -10.89
CA GLU A 189 -3.71 13.38 -9.67
C GLU A 189 -5.10 12.96 -9.18
N ALA A 190 -6.01 12.69 -10.12
CA ALA A 190 -7.35 12.17 -9.83
C ALA A 190 -7.90 11.40 -11.03
N ILE A 191 -8.89 10.54 -10.78
CA ILE A 191 -9.69 9.90 -11.82
C ILE A 191 -11.15 10.34 -11.71
N ASP A 192 -11.83 10.48 -12.85
CA ASP A 192 -13.26 10.69 -12.91
C ASP A 192 -13.96 9.51 -13.60
N THR A 193 -14.99 9.00 -12.94
CA THR A 193 -15.85 7.91 -13.44
C THR A 193 -17.09 8.42 -14.17
N GLY A 194 -17.25 9.74 -14.33
CA GLY A 194 -18.47 10.41 -14.77
C GLY A 194 -19.53 10.54 -13.67
N LYS A 195 -19.43 9.75 -12.59
CA LYS A 195 -20.32 9.82 -11.42
C LYS A 195 -19.64 10.44 -10.21
N LYS A 196 -18.33 10.26 -10.11
CA LYS A 196 -17.52 10.67 -8.97
C LYS A 196 -16.06 10.81 -9.37
N VAL A 197 -15.45 11.88 -8.86
CA VAL A 197 -14.01 12.10 -8.88
C VAL A 197 -13.36 11.45 -7.66
N TYR A 198 -12.29 10.72 -7.89
CA TYR A 198 -11.47 10.09 -6.87
C TYR A 198 -10.04 10.66 -6.93
N PRO A 199 -9.60 11.40 -5.90
CA PRO A 199 -8.22 11.87 -5.84
C PRO A 199 -7.25 10.71 -5.63
N ASN A 200 -6.01 10.89 -6.06
CA ASN A 200 -4.95 9.94 -5.79
C ASN A 200 -4.72 9.82 -4.27
N VAL A 201 -4.58 8.57 -3.80
CA VAL A 201 -4.31 8.28 -2.39
C VAL A 201 -2.86 8.56 -1.97
N ASN A 202 -1.96 8.78 -2.93
CA ASN A 202 -0.60 9.24 -2.69
C ASN A 202 -0.59 10.77 -2.52
N MET A 203 -0.42 11.22 -1.28
CA MET A 203 -0.43 12.64 -0.95
C MET A 203 0.79 13.42 -1.47
N LEU A 204 1.81 12.77 -2.02
CA LEU A 204 2.96 13.47 -2.57
C LEU A 204 2.75 13.89 -4.03
N VAL A 205 1.78 13.28 -4.74
CA VAL A 205 1.45 13.65 -6.12
C VAL A 205 0.89 15.07 -6.13
N GLY A 206 1.53 15.95 -6.91
CA GLY A 206 1.20 17.38 -6.98
C GLY A 206 1.62 18.20 -5.77
N ARG A 207 2.26 17.59 -4.77
CA ARG A 207 2.61 18.25 -3.49
C ARG A 207 4.09 18.21 -3.13
N PHE A 208 4.87 17.35 -3.75
CA PHE A 208 6.32 17.30 -3.56
C PHE A 208 7.01 17.42 -4.91
N ASP A 209 7.98 18.32 -5.03
CA ASP A 209 8.61 18.62 -6.31
C ASP A 209 9.26 17.39 -6.94
N GLY A 210 8.91 17.11 -8.18
CA GLY A 210 9.43 16.00 -8.96
C GLY A 210 8.76 14.65 -8.71
N VAL A 211 7.77 14.54 -7.81
CA VAL A 211 7.07 13.25 -7.60
C VAL A 211 6.33 12.81 -8.85
N ASP A 212 6.58 11.56 -9.22
CA ASP A 212 6.06 10.92 -10.41
C ASP A 212 5.59 9.47 -10.13
N GLY A 213 5.41 9.11 -8.85
CA GLY A 213 4.80 7.85 -8.44
C GLY A 213 4.95 7.50 -6.95
N MET A 214 4.66 6.29 -6.50
CA MET A 214 4.07 5.20 -7.30
C MET A 214 2.82 4.63 -6.65
N LYS A 215 2.93 4.08 -5.44
CA LYS A 215 1.82 3.33 -4.84
C LYS A 215 1.86 3.37 -3.32
N THR A 216 0.68 3.43 -2.72
CA THR A 216 0.48 3.30 -1.28
C THR A 216 -0.24 2.00 -0.91
N GLY A 217 -0.09 1.55 0.34
CA GLY A 217 -0.80 0.41 0.91
C GLY A 217 -1.19 0.62 2.37
N TYR A 218 -2.23 -0.08 2.81
CA TYR A 218 -2.63 -0.20 4.21
C TYR A 218 -3.46 -1.46 4.42
N ILE A 219 -3.11 -2.23 5.43
CA ILE A 219 -3.96 -3.17 6.18
C ILE A 219 -3.53 -3.11 7.64
N CYS A 220 -4.36 -3.57 8.57
CA CYS A 220 -3.99 -3.61 10.00
C CYS A 220 -2.62 -4.26 10.21
N ALA A 221 -2.42 -5.45 9.63
CA ALA A 221 -1.20 -6.23 9.79
C ALA A 221 0.06 -5.58 9.19
N SER A 222 -0.07 -4.55 8.34
CA SER A 222 1.08 -3.92 7.67
C SER A 222 1.38 -2.49 8.13
N GLY A 223 0.45 -1.83 8.84
CA GLY A 223 0.49 -0.37 8.96
C GLY A 223 0.38 0.34 7.61
N PHE A 224 0.78 1.60 7.56
CA PHE A 224 0.68 2.46 6.38
C PHE A 224 1.98 2.42 5.56
N ASN A 225 1.88 1.92 4.32
CA ASN A 225 3.02 1.73 3.43
C ASN A 225 2.98 2.70 2.24
N GLN A 226 4.15 3.08 1.72
CA GLN A 226 4.32 3.94 0.55
C GLN A 226 5.58 3.58 -0.22
N ILE A 227 5.45 3.49 -1.54
CA ILE A 227 6.56 3.56 -2.49
C ILE A 227 6.38 4.85 -3.27
N THR A 228 7.34 5.77 -3.11
CA THR A 228 7.37 7.05 -3.82
C THR A 228 8.50 7.05 -4.81
N SER A 229 8.25 7.59 -5.99
CA SER A 229 9.30 7.93 -6.95
C SER A 229 9.27 9.42 -7.20
N ALA A 230 10.45 10.03 -7.33
CA ALA A 230 10.60 11.42 -7.72
C ALA A 230 11.82 11.62 -8.63
N THR A 231 11.69 12.51 -9.60
CA THR A 231 12.74 12.87 -10.55
C THR A 231 13.05 14.36 -10.48
N ARG A 232 14.31 14.74 -10.26
CA ARG A 232 14.79 16.13 -10.31
C ARG A 232 16.11 16.19 -11.05
N ASN A 233 16.26 17.12 -12.00
CA ASN A 233 17.50 17.34 -12.75
C ASN A 233 18.07 16.04 -13.37
N GLY A 234 17.21 15.18 -13.92
CA GLY A 234 17.60 13.91 -14.54
C GLY A 234 17.90 12.75 -13.57
N ARG A 235 17.93 13.01 -12.25
CA ARG A 235 18.14 11.99 -11.21
C ARG A 235 16.81 11.51 -10.65
N THR A 236 16.59 10.20 -10.64
CA THR A 236 15.39 9.59 -10.07
C THR A 236 15.70 8.85 -8.76
N LEU A 237 14.97 9.19 -7.70
CA LEU A 237 15.02 8.51 -6.41
C LEU A 237 13.72 7.76 -6.13
N ILE A 238 13.84 6.59 -5.52
CA ILE A 238 12.71 5.82 -4.99
C ILE A 238 12.87 5.65 -3.49
N THR A 239 11.79 5.88 -2.75
CA THR A 239 11.68 5.52 -1.33
C THR A 239 10.66 4.41 -1.15
N VAL A 240 10.99 3.42 -0.32
CA VAL A 240 10.07 2.40 0.18
C VAL A 240 9.95 2.61 1.68
N VAL A 241 8.74 2.87 2.17
CA VAL A 241 8.40 3.06 3.58
C VAL A 241 7.28 2.09 3.91
N MET A 242 7.48 1.23 4.91
CA MET A 242 6.47 0.28 5.37
C MET A 242 6.07 0.62 6.81
N GLY A 243 4.93 0.13 7.31
CA GLY A 243 4.65 0.13 8.75
C GLY A 243 4.34 1.46 9.42
N ALA A 244 4.25 2.59 8.71
CA ALA A 244 4.01 3.89 9.35
C ALA A 244 2.65 3.93 10.08
N ASP A 245 2.52 4.81 11.08
CA ASP A 245 1.32 4.88 11.94
C ASP A 245 0.08 5.47 11.27
N SER A 246 0.28 6.28 10.22
CA SER A 246 -0.79 7.01 9.56
C SER A 246 -0.49 7.31 8.11
N LEU A 247 -1.53 7.74 7.40
CA LEU A 247 -1.43 8.21 6.03
C LEU A 247 -0.52 9.44 5.91
N ALA A 248 -0.54 10.36 6.89
CA ALA A 248 0.39 11.50 6.97
C ALA A 248 1.82 11.05 7.25
N ALA A 249 2.02 10.21 8.26
CA ALA A 249 3.35 9.76 8.66
C ALA A 249 4.13 9.11 7.51
N ARG A 250 3.51 8.21 6.73
CA ARG A 250 4.18 7.61 5.56
C ARG A 250 4.59 8.63 4.49
N ALA A 251 3.80 9.69 4.32
CA ALA A 251 4.07 10.75 3.35
C ALA A 251 5.19 11.66 3.84
N ASP A 252 5.15 12.05 5.12
CA ASP A 252 6.19 12.86 5.77
C ASP A 252 7.54 12.16 5.74
N ILE A 253 7.59 10.86 6.12
CA ILE A 253 8.82 10.06 6.07
C ILE A 253 9.34 9.98 4.63
N SER A 254 8.47 9.68 3.66
CA SER A 254 8.87 9.59 2.25
C SER A 254 9.42 10.91 1.71
N ALA A 255 8.76 12.03 1.99
CA ALA A 255 9.18 13.36 1.54
C ALA A 255 10.53 13.77 2.17
N ASN A 256 10.69 13.54 3.48
CA ASN A 256 11.94 13.85 4.18
C ASN A 256 13.12 13.02 3.64
N LEU A 257 12.91 11.72 3.38
CA LEU A 257 13.93 10.86 2.79
C LEU A 257 14.29 11.28 1.36
N LEU A 258 13.30 11.54 0.51
CA LEU A 258 13.54 12.03 -0.84
C LEU A 258 14.35 13.32 -0.82
N GLN A 259 13.93 14.30 -0.02
CA GLN A 259 14.62 15.59 0.06
C GLN A 259 16.06 15.42 0.59
N LYS A 260 16.24 14.69 1.69
CA LYS A 260 17.56 14.39 2.27
C LYS A 260 18.55 13.89 1.23
N TYR A 261 18.10 13.04 0.31
CA TYR A 261 18.98 12.45 -0.70
C TYR A 261 19.07 13.25 -1.99
N PHE A 262 18.07 14.08 -2.34
CA PHE A 262 18.25 15.08 -3.39
C PHE A 262 19.33 16.10 -3.02
N ASP A 263 19.42 16.49 -1.74
CA ASP A 263 20.46 17.41 -1.22
C ASP A 263 21.85 16.75 -1.12
N ARG A 264 21.95 15.45 -1.39
CA ARG A 264 23.19 14.65 -1.33
C ARG A 264 23.44 13.90 -2.64
N PRO A 265 23.75 14.59 -3.75
CA PRO A 265 23.96 13.97 -5.06
C PRO A 265 25.11 12.97 -5.09
N ASN A 266 26.10 13.11 -4.19
CA ASN A 266 27.28 12.26 -4.10
C ASN A 266 27.19 11.19 -3.00
N ALA A 267 25.99 10.89 -2.49
CA ALA A 267 25.81 9.84 -1.49
C ALA A 267 26.23 8.47 -2.05
N GLN A 268 27.00 7.73 -1.25
CA GLN A 268 27.52 6.42 -1.61
C GLN A 268 26.74 5.31 -0.88
N GLY A 269 26.83 4.10 -1.41
CA GLY A 269 26.24 2.91 -0.81
C GLY A 269 26.39 1.69 -1.71
N SER A 270 25.86 0.55 -1.26
CA SER A 270 25.90 -0.69 -2.02
C SER A 270 24.92 -0.67 -3.19
N ARG A 271 25.23 -1.41 -4.26
CA ARG A 271 24.25 -1.65 -5.33
C ARG A 271 23.07 -2.46 -4.78
N LEU A 272 21.85 -2.18 -5.22
CA LEU A 272 20.63 -2.88 -4.78
C LEU A 272 20.71 -4.42 -4.99
N SER A 273 21.41 -4.85 -6.04
CA SER A 273 21.64 -6.27 -6.33
C SER A 273 22.64 -6.94 -5.37
N ALA A 274 23.53 -6.16 -4.76
CA ALA A 274 24.56 -6.64 -3.83
C ALA A 274 24.21 -6.31 -2.37
N LEU A 275 23.02 -5.77 -2.12
CA LEU A 275 22.59 -5.43 -0.76
C LEU A 275 22.40 -6.70 0.06
N GLY A 276 22.91 -6.71 1.29
CA GLY A 276 22.67 -7.73 2.30
C GLY A 276 21.85 -7.18 3.48
N PRO A 277 21.31 -8.05 4.34
CA PRO A 277 20.51 -7.64 5.49
C PRO A 277 21.34 -6.96 6.59
N ASP A 278 20.75 -5.95 7.25
CA ASP A 278 21.32 -5.28 8.42
C ASP A 278 21.45 -6.22 9.64
N SER A 279 20.53 -7.18 9.75
CA SER A 279 20.52 -8.24 10.75
C SER A 279 19.86 -9.49 10.16
N VAL A 280 20.30 -10.66 10.62
CA VAL A 280 19.70 -11.96 10.29
C VAL A 280 18.51 -12.32 11.19
N ASP A 281 18.31 -11.56 12.27
CA ASP A 281 17.26 -11.83 13.26
C ASP A 281 15.87 -11.53 12.69
N GLY A 282 14.94 -12.47 12.88
CA GLY A 282 13.54 -12.29 12.50
C GLY A 282 13.27 -12.31 10.99
N LEU A 283 14.26 -12.56 10.13
CA LEU A 283 14.07 -12.60 8.66
C LEU A 283 13.10 -13.70 8.19
N ASN A 284 12.89 -14.73 9.00
CA ASN A 284 12.02 -15.86 8.65
C ASN A 284 10.54 -15.62 8.98
N ALA A 285 10.22 -14.66 9.85
CA ALA A 285 8.86 -14.36 10.28
C ALA A 285 8.30 -13.15 9.51
N VAL A 286 7.02 -13.22 9.16
CA VAL A 286 6.30 -12.06 8.63
C VAL A 286 5.85 -11.20 9.81
N ASN A 287 6.25 -9.94 9.84
CA ASN A 287 5.84 -9.03 10.90
C ASN A 287 4.37 -8.63 10.72
N ASP A 288 3.60 -8.83 11.77
CA ASP A 288 2.20 -8.42 11.89
C ASP A 288 2.09 -7.32 12.95
N VAL A 289 1.75 -6.11 12.52
CA VAL A 289 1.57 -4.94 13.41
C VAL A 289 0.10 -4.62 13.68
N SER A 290 -0.81 -5.60 13.53
CA SER A 290 -2.25 -5.37 13.67
C SER A 290 -2.64 -4.95 15.09
N ALA A 291 -1.94 -5.46 16.10
CA ALA A 291 -2.15 -5.09 17.50
C ALA A 291 -1.88 -3.59 17.73
N GLU A 292 -0.80 -3.06 17.17
CA GLU A 292 -0.44 -1.65 17.28
C GLU A 292 -1.30 -0.78 16.37
N MET A 293 -1.63 -1.24 15.16
CA MET A 293 -2.27 -0.43 14.13
C MET A 293 -3.79 -0.36 14.23
N CYS A 294 -4.44 -1.40 14.74
CA CYS A 294 -5.90 -1.49 14.77
C CYS A 294 -6.51 -1.49 16.17
N SER A 295 -5.70 -1.18 17.19
CA SER A 295 -6.15 -0.80 18.53
C SER A 295 -6.99 0.48 18.55
N THR A 296 -7.76 0.65 19.62
CA THR A 296 -8.58 1.85 19.87
C THR A 296 -7.70 3.10 19.97
N GLU A 297 -6.55 2.97 20.61
CA GLU A 297 -5.56 4.02 20.80
C GLU A 297 -4.99 4.48 19.45
N ALA A 298 -4.68 3.54 18.55
CA ALA A 298 -4.20 3.88 17.22
C ALA A 298 -5.25 4.55 16.35
N ARG A 299 -6.53 4.16 16.49
CA ARG A 299 -7.64 4.86 15.83
C ARG A 299 -7.77 6.29 16.34
N LYS A 300 -7.64 6.50 17.66
CA LYS A 300 -7.66 7.83 18.27
C LYS A 300 -6.50 8.71 17.79
N ARG A 301 -5.26 8.20 17.84
CA ARG A 301 -4.08 8.91 17.31
C ARG A 301 -4.26 9.32 15.85
N ARG A 302 -4.86 8.46 15.01
CA ARG A 302 -5.14 8.79 13.61
C ARG A 302 -6.21 9.86 13.44
N SER A 303 -7.27 9.86 14.25
CA SER A 303 -8.27 10.94 14.17
C SER A 303 -7.68 12.31 14.52
N GLU A 304 -6.65 12.33 15.37
CA GLU A 304 -5.91 13.55 15.78
C GLU A 304 -4.92 14.04 14.69
N THR A 305 -4.70 13.28 13.61
CA THR A 305 -3.86 13.71 12.47
C THR A 305 -4.60 14.62 11.49
N ARG A 306 -5.77 15.14 11.86
CA ARG A 306 -6.53 16.10 11.05
C ARG A 306 -6.47 17.49 11.68
N ASP A 307 -6.39 18.53 10.84
CA ASP A 307 -6.52 19.92 11.28
C ASP A 307 -7.98 20.28 11.58
N GLU A 308 -8.20 21.52 12.03
CA GLU A 308 -9.51 22.06 12.39
C GLU A 308 -10.51 22.07 11.22
N THR A 309 -10.02 22.00 9.97
CA THR A 309 -10.81 21.92 8.74
C THR A 309 -11.03 20.48 8.27
N GLY A 310 -10.51 19.49 9.01
CA GLY A 310 -10.61 18.07 8.70
C GLY A 310 -9.59 17.56 7.67
N ARG A 311 -8.63 18.39 7.23
CA ARG A 311 -7.56 17.97 6.30
C ARG A 311 -6.46 17.24 7.08
N MET A 312 -5.75 16.33 6.41
CA MET A 312 -4.61 15.65 7.04
C MET A 312 -3.49 16.66 7.34
N LYS A 313 -3.03 16.68 8.59
CA LYS A 313 -1.88 17.47 9.04
C LYS A 313 -0.59 16.80 8.56
N LEU A 314 0.08 17.41 7.59
CA LEU A 314 1.38 17.01 7.08
C LEU A 314 2.45 17.82 7.79
N GLN A 315 3.54 17.16 8.20
CA GLN A 315 4.59 17.77 9.02
C GLN A 315 5.85 18.09 8.22
N SER A 316 6.09 17.39 7.11
CA SER A 316 7.26 17.64 6.28
C SER A 316 7.17 19.01 5.60
N PRO A 317 8.20 19.87 5.72
CA PRO A 317 8.21 21.18 5.07
C PRO A 317 8.32 21.10 3.54
N TYR A 318 8.59 19.90 3.02
CA TYR A 318 8.75 19.63 1.59
C TYR A 318 7.45 19.16 0.93
N ILE A 319 6.36 19.06 1.70
CA ILE A 319 5.03 18.77 1.16
C ILE A 319 4.24 20.07 1.12
N HIS A 320 3.99 20.54 -0.09
CA HIS A 320 3.33 21.79 -0.38
C HIS A 320 1.83 21.59 -0.63
N GLU A 321 1.06 22.66 -0.51
CA GLU A 321 -0.28 22.65 -1.09
C GLU A 321 -0.19 22.60 -2.62
N MET A 322 -1.15 21.94 -3.26
CA MET A 322 -1.22 21.94 -4.72
C MET A 322 -1.57 23.35 -5.20
N ALA A 323 -0.83 23.86 -6.19
CA ALA A 323 -1.07 25.18 -6.77
C ALA A 323 -2.44 25.31 -7.47
N ALA A 324 -3.02 24.18 -7.88
CA ALA A 324 -4.35 24.08 -8.47
C ALA A 324 -5.06 22.80 -7.98
N PRO A 325 -6.39 22.72 -8.10
CA PRO A 325 -7.12 21.48 -7.86
C PRO A 325 -6.60 20.32 -8.74
N PRO A 326 -6.66 19.06 -8.26
CA PRO A 326 -6.25 17.89 -9.04
C PRO A 326 -6.95 17.85 -10.40
N VAL A 327 -6.19 17.63 -11.48
CA VAL A 327 -6.73 17.46 -12.82
C VAL A 327 -7.18 16.00 -13.00
N PRO A 328 -8.49 15.72 -13.11
CA PRO A 328 -8.95 14.36 -13.25
C PRO A 328 -8.76 13.85 -14.69
N VAL A 329 -8.41 12.57 -14.83
CA VAL A 329 -8.50 11.84 -16.09
C VAL A 329 -9.68 10.89 -16.05
N PHE A 330 -10.37 10.71 -17.17
CA PHE A 330 -11.48 9.77 -17.21
C PHE A 330 -10.98 8.33 -17.02
N ALA A 331 -11.68 7.57 -16.18
CA ALA A 331 -11.50 6.13 -16.00
C ALA A 331 -12.83 5.52 -15.53
N GLY A 332 -13.51 4.79 -16.41
CA GLY A 332 -14.86 4.30 -16.14
C GLY A 332 -15.21 3.02 -16.89
N ILE A 333 -16.49 2.69 -16.86
CA ILE A 333 -17.06 1.61 -17.66
C ILE A 333 -17.27 2.07 -19.10
N ILE A 334 -17.20 1.14 -20.05
CA ILE A 334 -17.53 1.41 -21.46
C ILE A 334 -19.01 1.81 -21.53
N PRO A 335 -19.39 2.97 -22.10
CA PRO A 335 -20.78 3.38 -22.20
C PRO A 335 -21.65 2.33 -22.92
N GLY A 336 -22.83 2.03 -22.36
CA GLY A 336 -23.75 1.04 -22.91
C GLY A 336 -23.37 -0.42 -22.61
N SER A 337 -22.30 -0.65 -21.84
CA SER A 337 -21.91 -1.99 -21.36
C SER A 337 -22.40 -2.28 -19.94
N GLU A 338 -23.24 -1.41 -19.37
CA GLU A 338 -23.84 -1.62 -18.06
C GLU A 338 -24.61 -2.95 -18.02
N PRO A 339 -24.37 -3.80 -17.01
CA PRO A 339 -25.22 -4.95 -16.76
C PRO A 339 -26.65 -4.49 -16.48
N PRO A 340 -27.67 -5.22 -16.95
CA PRO A 340 -29.05 -4.92 -16.61
C PRO A 340 -29.22 -4.91 -15.09
N ASP A 341 -30.15 -4.08 -14.60
CA ASP A 341 -30.52 -4.13 -13.19
C ASP A 341 -30.97 -5.55 -12.83
N PRO A 342 -30.56 -6.06 -11.65
CA PRO A 342 -31.15 -7.29 -11.17
C PRO A 342 -32.67 -7.11 -11.11
N PRO A 343 -33.47 -8.14 -11.44
CA PRO A 343 -34.91 -8.05 -11.33
C PRO A 343 -35.28 -7.56 -9.93
N PRO A 344 -36.35 -6.76 -9.79
CA PRO A 344 -36.80 -6.27 -8.49
C PRO A 344 -36.84 -7.44 -7.53
N ALA A 345 -36.19 -7.31 -6.37
CA ALA A 345 -36.31 -8.32 -5.32
C ALA A 345 -37.80 -8.54 -5.10
N ALA A 346 -38.28 -9.77 -5.28
CA ALA A 346 -39.69 -10.09 -5.17
C ALA A 346 -40.19 -9.63 -3.79
N SER A 347 -40.90 -8.51 -3.77
CA SER A 347 -41.64 -8.04 -2.61
C SER A 347 -42.80 -9.01 -2.41
N GLY A 348 -42.57 -10.10 -1.68
CA GLY A 348 -43.63 -11.12 -1.54
C GLY A 348 -43.33 -12.40 -0.79
N ALA A 349 -42.08 -12.72 -0.43
CA ALA A 349 -41.84 -13.81 0.51
C ALA A 349 -41.71 -13.23 1.92
N LYS A 350 -42.83 -13.18 2.65
CA LYS A 350 -42.77 -13.18 4.11
C LYS A 350 -41.77 -14.25 4.51
N GLN A 351 -40.77 -13.91 5.31
CA GLN A 351 -40.05 -14.90 6.10
C GLN A 351 -41.12 -15.70 6.84
N GLN A 352 -41.42 -16.90 6.35
CA GLN A 352 -42.08 -17.90 7.18
C GLN A 352 -41.11 -18.12 8.33
N GLN A 353 -41.53 -17.62 9.47
CA GLN A 353 -41.02 -17.93 10.80
C GLN A 353 -40.70 -19.42 10.80
N MET A 354 -39.40 -19.75 10.79
CA MET A 354 -38.95 -21.12 11.04
C MET A 354 -39.48 -21.45 12.42
N GLY A 355 -40.52 -22.29 12.46
CA GLY A 355 -41.18 -22.71 13.68
C GLY A 355 -40.15 -23.29 14.64
N ASP A 356 -40.40 -23.06 15.94
CA ASP A 356 -39.65 -23.61 17.05
C ASP A 356 -39.28 -25.07 16.79
N VAL A 357 -38.01 -25.31 16.51
CA VAL A 357 -37.42 -26.65 16.55
C VAL A 357 -37.32 -27.02 18.03
N PRO A 358 -38.04 -28.05 18.52
CA PRO A 358 -37.95 -28.43 19.92
C PRO A 358 -36.52 -28.87 20.26
N ARG A 359 -35.94 -28.30 21.31
CA ARG A 359 -34.63 -28.72 21.82
C ARG A 359 -34.73 -30.16 22.35
N PRO A 360 -33.86 -31.10 21.95
CA PRO A 360 -33.82 -32.44 22.53
C PRO A 360 -33.45 -32.36 24.02
N THR A 361 -34.26 -32.95 24.89
CA THR A 361 -33.91 -33.14 26.30
C THR A 361 -32.90 -34.28 26.46
N PRO A 362 -31.91 -34.18 27.37
CA PRO A 362 -30.95 -35.24 27.62
C PRO A 362 -31.63 -36.53 28.10
N ARG A 363 -31.15 -37.68 27.62
CA ARG A 363 -31.63 -39.01 28.03
C ARG A 363 -31.25 -39.26 29.50
N PRO A 364 -32.16 -39.79 30.35
CA PRO A 364 -31.82 -40.16 31.72
C PRO A 364 -30.75 -41.26 31.74
N GLN A 365 -29.74 -41.09 32.59
CA GLN A 365 -28.74 -42.12 32.87
C GLN A 365 -29.42 -43.25 33.64
N MET A 366 -29.23 -44.50 33.19
CA MET A 366 -29.39 -45.70 34.01
C MET A 366 -28.04 -46.15 34.50
#